data_AF-A0A1G4JHI5-F1
#
_entry.id   AF-A0A1G4JHI5-F1
#
_cell.length_a   1.000
_cell.length_b   1.000
_cell.length_c   1.000
_cell.angle_alpha   90.00
_cell.angle_beta   90.00
_cell.angle_gamma   90.00
#
_symmetry.space_group_name_H-M   'P 1'
#
loop_
_entity.id
_entity.type
_entity.pdbx_description
1 polymer ?
#
loop_
_entity_poly.entity_id
_entity_poly.type
_entity_poly.pdbx_seq_one_letter_code
_entity_poly.pdbx_strand_id
1 'polypeptide(L)'
;MLKSGSKRYLSSFQKADTKLEEFYKYHATQASLRPWIYRPRNGNTLLAMDLKDPGSDAPLKPRAPVKPLSRQTLNTYIWSAQEPSQVLGLLHKWTSLTTRKLGIWQYFTASHLQNVLFASTFKLGKLSSFVKHLYLWRPRFVEAQNDAVFDVEHFFNSLVTCQLHRNSARNLSDPETAQNKLLTAWNQVSNKENKSGLTTHLVAALAKQQGFSSELALPGLSPTDVILPAADETYMSNGRLAAFLSEHRFEYIMAQTIVEFGEAPQSILGFVENYKAILKKLDRPDIYQEYAANAKKLASSPTASTTAAPHPAAE
;
A
#
# COMPACT_ATOMS: atom_id res chain seq x y z
N MET A 1 -48.97 -7.19 -8.01
CA MET A 1 -47.85 -7.45 -7.07
C MET A 1 -46.55 -7.53 -7.85
N LEU A 2 -45.83 -6.41 -7.99
CA LEU A 2 -44.51 -6.37 -8.63
C LEU A 2 -43.44 -6.61 -7.55
N LYS A 3 -42.88 -7.82 -7.50
CA LYS A 3 -41.66 -8.11 -6.74
C LYS A 3 -40.47 -7.48 -7.48
N SER A 4 -40.22 -6.19 -7.27
CA SER A 4 -38.95 -5.58 -7.66
C SER A 4 -37.86 -6.13 -6.74
N GLY A 5 -37.20 -7.21 -7.16
CA GLY A 5 -36.01 -7.70 -6.49
C GLY A 5 -34.94 -6.61 -6.49
N SER A 6 -34.64 -6.06 -5.31
CA SER A 6 -33.53 -5.14 -5.11
C SER A 6 -32.23 -5.82 -5.58
N LYS A 7 -31.69 -5.38 -6.72
CA LYS A 7 -30.35 -5.76 -7.16
C LYS A 7 -29.37 -5.17 -6.13
N ARG A 8 -28.92 -6.00 -5.18
CA ARG A 8 -27.84 -5.62 -4.27
C ARG A 8 -26.58 -5.38 -5.11
N TYR A 9 -26.22 -4.13 -5.31
CA TYR A 9 -24.94 -3.77 -5.93
C TYR A 9 -23.82 -4.18 -4.99
N LEU A 10 -22.88 -5.01 -5.47
CA LEU A 10 -21.69 -5.38 -4.72
C LEU A 10 -20.87 -4.15 -4.35
N SER A 11 -20.36 -4.11 -3.12
CA SER A 11 -19.47 -3.04 -2.66
C SER A 11 -18.14 -3.03 -3.45
N SER A 12 -17.41 -1.91 -3.41
CA SER A 12 -16.08 -1.80 -4.03
C SER A 12 -15.14 -2.89 -3.51
N PHE A 13 -15.20 -3.17 -2.20
CA PHE A 13 -14.46 -4.25 -1.55
C PHE A 13 -14.81 -5.62 -2.15
N GLN A 14 -16.10 -5.97 -2.21
CA GLN A 14 -16.55 -7.27 -2.75
C GLN A 14 -16.13 -7.45 -4.21
N LYS A 15 -16.26 -6.40 -5.04
CA LYS A 15 -15.82 -6.43 -6.43
C LYS A 15 -14.31 -6.66 -6.56
N ALA A 16 -13.50 -5.99 -5.74
CA ALA A 16 -12.05 -6.16 -5.75
C ALA A 16 -11.64 -7.54 -5.23
N ASP A 17 -12.28 -8.00 -4.15
CA ASP A 17 -12.05 -9.31 -3.54
C ASP A 17 -12.33 -10.45 -4.51
N THR A 18 -13.48 -10.44 -5.20
CA THR A 18 -13.80 -11.47 -6.20
C THR A 18 -12.76 -11.52 -7.33
N LYS A 19 -12.34 -10.36 -7.86
CA LYS A 19 -11.31 -10.30 -8.92
C LYS A 19 -9.95 -10.82 -8.43
N LEU A 20 -9.55 -10.46 -7.21
CA LEU A 20 -8.32 -10.94 -6.60
C LEU A 20 -8.38 -12.44 -6.32
N GLU A 21 -9.54 -12.96 -5.91
CA GLU A 21 -9.74 -14.38 -5.68
C GLU A 21 -9.66 -15.19 -6.99
N GLU A 22 -10.27 -14.70 -8.07
CA GLU A 22 -10.15 -15.30 -9.40
C GLU A 22 -8.70 -15.31 -9.89
N PHE A 23 -8.01 -14.18 -9.75
CA PHE A 23 -6.59 -14.05 -10.08
C PHE A 23 -5.73 -15.03 -9.27
N TYR A 24 -5.97 -15.11 -7.96
CA TYR A 24 -5.32 -16.08 -7.09
C TYR A 24 -5.59 -17.52 -7.54
N LYS A 25 -6.85 -17.91 -7.79
CA LYS A 25 -7.24 -19.26 -8.20
C LYS A 25 -6.53 -19.67 -9.50
N TYR A 26 -6.41 -18.76 -10.45
CA TYR A 26 -5.68 -19.01 -11.69
C TYR A 26 -4.20 -19.34 -11.44
N HIS A 27 -3.50 -18.52 -10.66
CA HIS A 27 -2.10 -18.76 -10.34
C HIS A 27 -1.90 -19.97 -9.40
N ALA A 28 -2.85 -20.23 -8.51
CA ALA A 28 -2.88 -21.41 -7.64
C ALA A 28 -2.99 -22.72 -8.45
N THR A 29 -3.76 -22.71 -9.54
CA THR A 29 -3.95 -23.87 -10.44
C THR A 29 -2.61 -24.38 -11.00
N GLN A 30 -2.44 -25.71 -11.04
CA GLN A 30 -1.28 -26.36 -11.65
C GLN A 30 -1.12 -25.96 -13.11
N ALA A 31 0.12 -25.72 -13.56
CA ALA A 31 0.39 -25.18 -14.89
C ALA A 31 -0.16 -26.07 -16.02
N SER A 32 -0.07 -27.39 -15.88
CA SER A 32 -0.62 -28.38 -16.81
C SER A 32 -2.14 -28.31 -16.96
N LEU A 33 -2.85 -27.96 -15.88
CA LEU A 33 -4.31 -27.87 -15.84
C LEU A 33 -4.86 -26.55 -16.36
N ARG A 34 -4.08 -25.45 -16.34
CA ARG A 34 -4.57 -24.12 -16.73
C ARG A 34 -5.14 -24.06 -18.17
N PRO A 35 -4.50 -24.63 -19.20
CA PRO A 35 -5.04 -24.61 -20.56
C PRO A 35 -6.38 -25.32 -20.67
N TRP A 36 -6.62 -26.36 -19.88
CA TRP A 36 -7.87 -27.11 -19.89
C TRP A 36 -8.98 -26.33 -19.18
N ILE A 37 -8.67 -25.73 -18.04
CA ILE A 37 -9.64 -25.06 -17.17
C ILE A 37 -10.06 -23.70 -17.71
N TYR A 38 -9.11 -22.89 -18.17
CA TYR A 38 -9.33 -21.46 -18.46
C TYR A 38 -9.41 -21.14 -19.96
N ARG A 39 -9.49 -22.14 -20.84
CA ARG A 39 -9.71 -21.95 -22.29
C ARG A 39 -11.05 -22.57 -22.71
N PRO A 40 -12.02 -21.76 -23.19
CA PRO A 40 -13.36 -22.24 -23.52
C PRO A 40 -13.37 -23.41 -24.51
N ARG A 41 -12.46 -23.38 -25.50
CA ARG A 41 -12.35 -24.43 -26.53
C ARG A 41 -12.05 -25.83 -25.99
N ASN A 42 -11.50 -25.92 -24.78
CA ASN A 42 -11.11 -27.18 -24.15
C ASN A 42 -12.18 -27.74 -23.19
N GLY A 43 -13.35 -27.09 -23.08
CA GLY A 43 -14.38 -27.45 -22.11
C GLY A 43 -14.91 -28.88 -22.27
N ASN A 44 -15.18 -29.32 -23.50
CA ASN A 44 -15.66 -30.69 -23.76
C ASN A 44 -14.59 -31.74 -23.42
N THR A 45 -13.32 -31.45 -23.72
CA THR A 45 -12.20 -32.34 -23.37
C THR A 45 -12.00 -32.42 -21.86
N LEU A 46 -12.14 -31.31 -21.14
CA LEU A 46 -12.05 -31.28 -19.68
C LEU A 46 -13.15 -32.13 -19.03
N LEU A 47 -14.38 -32.07 -19.54
CA LEU A 47 -15.48 -32.93 -19.08
C LEU A 47 -15.21 -34.41 -19.34
N ALA A 48 -14.55 -34.73 -20.46
CA ALA A 48 -14.20 -36.11 -20.82
C ALA A 48 -13.00 -36.68 -20.06
N MET A 49 -12.19 -35.84 -19.40
CA MET A 49 -11.02 -36.28 -18.61
C MET A 49 -11.39 -36.72 -17.18
N ASP A 50 -12.66 -36.61 -16.77
CA ASP A 50 -13.18 -36.97 -15.44
C ASP A 50 -12.35 -36.43 -14.25
N LEU A 51 -11.70 -35.27 -14.46
CA LEU A 51 -10.93 -34.61 -13.41
C LEU A 51 -11.89 -34.05 -12.36
N LYS A 52 -11.55 -34.26 -11.09
CA LYS A 52 -12.34 -33.77 -9.95
C LYS A 52 -11.68 -32.57 -9.28
N ASP A 53 -12.50 -31.70 -8.70
CA ASP A 53 -12.02 -30.63 -7.83
C ASP A 53 -11.56 -31.22 -6.49
N PRO A 54 -10.28 -31.06 -6.09
CA PRO A 54 -9.72 -31.66 -4.89
C PRO A 54 -10.43 -31.24 -3.59
N GLY A 55 -11.20 -30.15 -3.60
CA GLY A 55 -11.94 -29.69 -2.42
C GLY A 55 -13.42 -30.14 -2.33
N SER A 56 -14.01 -30.65 -3.41
CA SER A 56 -15.46 -30.94 -3.44
C SER A 56 -15.83 -32.28 -4.08
N ASP A 57 -14.85 -33.01 -4.61
CA ASP A 57 -15.03 -34.28 -5.35
C ASP A 57 -16.01 -34.18 -6.53
N ALA A 58 -16.37 -32.94 -6.91
CA ALA A 58 -17.23 -32.63 -8.04
C ALA A 58 -16.41 -32.55 -9.34
N PRO A 59 -17.02 -32.84 -10.51
CA PRO A 59 -16.35 -32.70 -11.80
C PRO A 59 -15.82 -31.28 -12.00
N LEU A 60 -14.59 -31.19 -12.48
CA LEU A 60 -13.89 -29.94 -12.65
C LEU A 60 -14.49 -29.17 -13.84
N LYS A 61 -15.13 -28.04 -13.55
CA LYS A 61 -15.84 -27.26 -14.56
C LYS A 61 -14.90 -26.29 -15.29
N PRO A 62 -15.11 -26.06 -16.60
CA PRO A 62 -14.42 -25.00 -17.31
C PRO A 62 -14.75 -23.64 -16.68
N ARG A 63 -13.75 -22.77 -16.60
CA ARG A 63 -13.84 -21.42 -16.03
C ARG A 63 -13.64 -20.38 -17.12
N ALA A 64 -14.14 -19.17 -16.87
CA ALA A 64 -13.91 -18.05 -17.77
C ALA A 64 -12.39 -17.75 -17.90
N PRO A 65 -11.93 -17.30 -19.09
CA PRO A 65 -10.56 -16.85 -19.26
C PRO A 65 -10.23 -15.74 -18.25
N VAL A 66 -9.08 -15.86 -17.58
CA VAL A 66 -8.61 -14.84 -16.66
C VAL A 66 -7.95 -13.72 -17.45
N LYS A 67 -8.46 -12.50 -17.29
CA LYS A 67 -7.87 -11.29 -17.84
C LYS A 67 -6.73 -10.79 -16.95
N PRO A 68 -5.71 -10.09 -17.51
CA PRO A 68 -4.72 -9.40 -16.69
C PRO A 68 -5.42 -8.50 -15.66
N LEU A 69 -5.04 -8.66 -14.40
CA LEU A 69 -5.62 -7.89 -13.31
C LEU A 69 -4.97 -6.50 -13.28
N SER A 70 -5.77 -5.44 -13.19
CA SER A 70 -5.23 -4.09 -12.96
C SER A 70 -4.70 -3.96 -11.55
N ARG A 71 -3.48 -3.42 -11.39
CA ARG A 71 -2.84 -3.11 -10.09
C ARG A 71 -3.76 -2.29 -9.17
N GLN A 72 -4.57 -1.41 -9.75
CA GLN A 72 -5.54 -0.60 -9.00
C GLN A 72 -6.57 -1.45 -8.22
N THR A 73 -6.80 -2.70 -8.63
CA THR A 73 -7.68 -3.62 -7.90
C THR A 73 -7.16 -3.91 -6.51
N LEU A 74 -5.84 -4.10 -6.35
CA LEU A 74 -5.23 -4.36 -5.04
C LEU A 74 -5.21 -3.09 -4.19
N ASN A 75 -4.91 -1.93 -4.77
CA ASN A 75 -5.05 -0.64 -4.08
C ASN A 75 -6.49 -0.43 -3.56
N THR A 76 -7.47 -0.71 -4.41
CA THR A 76 -8.90 -0.59 -4.06
C THR A 76 -9.26 -1.55 -2.93
N TYR A 77 -8.76 -2.78 -2.95
CA TYR A 77 -8.97 -3.74 -1.87
C TYR A 77 -8.40 -3.23 -0.54
N ILE A 78 -7.14 -2.81 -0.53
CA ILE A 78 -6.44 -2.30 0.67
C ILE A 78 -7.22 -1.12 1.28
N TRP A 79 -7.58 -0.14 0.45
CA TRP A 79 -8.29 1.05 0.92
C TRP A 79 -9.78 0.83 1.18
N SER A 80 -10.40 -0.23 0.65
CA SER A 80 -11.80 -0.57 0.94
C SER A 80 -11.97 -1.53 2.13
N ALA A 81 -10.88 -2.17 2.57
CA ALA A 81 -10.89 -3.07 3.72
C ALA A 81 -11.33 -2.34 4.99
N GLN A 82 -12.21 -2.96 5.75
CA GLN A 82 -12.73 -2.42 7.02
C GLN A 82 -11.98 -3.00 8.22
N GLU A 83 -11.34 -4.15 8.05
CA GLU A 83 -10.62 -4.82 9.13
C GLU A 83 -9.17 -5.14 8.74
N PRO A 84 -8.22 -5.09 9.70
CA PRO A 84 -6.85 -5.56 9.51
C PRO A 84 -6.77 -7.01 9.01
N SER A 85 -7.68 -7.86 9.48
CA SER A 85 -7.79 -9.29 9.16
C SER A 85 -7.96 -9.53 7.66
N GLN A 86 -8.68 -8.65 6.96
CA GLN A 86 -8.96 -8.78 5.52
C GLN A 86 -7.68 -8.62 4.69
N VAL A 87 -6.92 -7.55 4.95
CA VAL A 87 -5.67 -7.29 4.23
C VAL A 87 -4.61 -8.32 4.60
N LEU A 88 -4.45 -8.62 5.90
CA LEU A 88 -3.48 -9.65 6.34
C LEU A 88 -3.84 -11.04 5.80
N GLY A 89 -5.12 -11.40 5.79
CA GLY A 89 -5.60 -12.67 5.24
C GLY A 89 -5.34 -12.78 3.75
N LEU A 90 -5.58 -11.72 2.98
CA LEU A 90 -5.23 -11.67 1.56
C LEU A 90 -3.72 -11.86 1.36
N LEU A 91 -2.89 -11.10 2.09
CA LEU A 91 -1.43 -11.19 1.95
C LEU A 91 -0.88 -12.56 2.42
N HIS A 92 -1.48 -13.17 3.44
CA HIS A 92 -1.10 -14.50 3.88
C HIS A 92 -1.45 -15.56 2.81
N LYS A 93 -2.65 -15.46 2.23
CA LYS A 93 -3.06 -16.30 1.10
C LYS A 93 -2.11 -16.10 -0.08
N TRP A 94 -1.76 -14.85 -0.41
CA TRP A 94 -0.83 -14.52 -1.48
C TRP A 94 0.55 -15.16 -1.27
N THR A 95 1.09 -15.00 -0.07
CA THR A 95 2.42 -15.52 0.28
C THR A 95 2.44 -17.04 0.43
N SER A 96 1.30 -17.71 0.61
CA SER A 96 1.22 -19.18 0.67
C SER A 96 1.60 -19.88 -0.66
N LEU A 97 1.56 -19.15 -1.77
CA LEU A 97 1.96 -19.68 -3.08
C LEU A 97 3.48 -19.76 -3.19
N THR A 98 3.95 -20.76 -3.96
CA THR A 98 5.39 -20.93 -4.21
C THR A 98 5.97 -19.72 -4.96
N THR A 99 7.21 -19.35 -4.62
CA THR A 99 7.95 -18.20 -5.19
C THR A 99 8.20 -18.32 -6.69
N ARG A 100 8.18 -19.55 -7.22
CA ARG A 100 8.23 -19.84 -8.67
C ARG A 100 7.06 -19.27 -9.47
N LYS A 101 5.93 -18.93 -8.83
CA LYS A 101 4.74 -18.39 -9.51
C LYS A 101 4.89 -16.88 -9.75
N LEU A 102 5.87 -16.48 -10.56
CA LEU A 102 6.29 -15.08 -10.73
C LEU A 102 5.14 -14.10 -11.03
N GLY A 103 4.13 -14.52 -11.81
CA GLY A 103 2.99 -13.65 -12.12
C GLY A 103 2.20 -13.13 -10.90
N ILE A 104 2.19 -13.87 -9.78
CA ILE A 104 1.57 -13.39 -8.54
C ILE A 104 2.54 -12.51 -7.74
N TRP A 105 3.81 -12.90 -7.68
CA TRP A 105 4.82 -12.17 -6.91
C TRP A 105 5.17 -10.82 -7.53
N GLN A 106 5.30 -10.74 -8.84
CA GLN A 106 5.62 -9.51 -9.60
C GLN A 106 4.40 -8.58 -9.79
N TYR A 107 3.18 -9.07 -9.54
CA TYR A 107 2.00 -8.20 -9.51
C TYR A 107 2.03 -7.26 -8.31
N PHE A 108 2.65 -7.69 -7.20
CA PHE A 108 2.87 -6.86 -6.03
C PHE A 108 3.99 -5.84 -6.29
N THR A 109 3.78 -4.58 -5.92
CA THR A 109 4.67 -3.45 -6.28
C THR A 109 5.00 -2.63 -5.04
N ALA A 110 6.02 -1.77 -5.13
CA ALA A 110 6.38 -0.84 -4.07
C ALA A 110 5.20 0.06 -3.65
N SER A 111 4.41 0.54 -4.62
CA SER A 111 3.18 1.30 -4.35
C SER A 111 2.16 0.49 -3.53
N HIS A 112 1.97 -0.80 -3.81
CA HIS A 112 1.09 -1.64 -2.99
C HIS A 112 1.57 -1.72 -1.53
N LEU A 113 2.88 -1.85 -1.33
CA LEU A 113 3.50 -1.90 -0.01
C LEU A 113 3.29 -0.59 0.76
N GLN A 114 3.51 0.56 0.11
CA GLN A 114 3.21 1.88 0.66
C GLN A 114 1.73 2.02 1.04
N ASN A 115 0.81 1.62 0.15
CA ASN A 115 -0.62 1.64 0.45
C ASN A 115 -0.98 0.77 1.67
N VAL A 116 -0.37 -0.41 1.81
CA VAL A 116 -0.55 -1.27 2.99
C VAL A 116 -0.09 -0.56 4.27
N LEU A 117 1.09 0.06 4.25
CA LEU A 117 1.63 0.78 5.41
C LEU A 117 0.73 1.95 5.83
N PHE A 118 0.35 2.80 4.87
CA PHE A 118 -0.53 3.94 5.13
C PHE A 118 -1.91 3.49 5.64
N ALA A 119 -2.55 2.53 4.97
CA ALA A 119 -3.83 2.00 5.43
C ALA A 119 -3.72 1.35 6.82
N SER A 120 -2.61 0.66 7.12
CA SER A 120 -2.40 0.04 8.42
C SER A 120 -2.30 1.04 9.58
N THR A 121 -1.85 2.26 9.30
CA THR A 121 -1.66 3.33 10.30
C THR A 121 -2.89 4.22 10.38
N PHE A 122 -3.31 4.79 9.25
CA PHE A 122 -4.29 5.86 9.19
C PHE A 122 -5.74 5.36 9.06
N LYS A 123 -5.94 4.06 8.77
CA LYS A 123 -7.29 3.47 8.67
C LYS A 123 -7.52 2.32 9.64
N LEU A 124 -6.57 1.40 9.74
CA LEU A 124 -6.77 0.11 10.43
C LEU A 124 -6.12 0.05 11.83
N GLY A 125 -5.23 0.99 12.17
CA GLY A 125 -4.64 1.12 13.50
C GLY A 125 -3.74 -0.05 13.95
N LYS A 126 -3.22 -0.87 13.02
CA LYS A 126 -2.46 -2.09 13.30
C LYS A 126 -1.06 -2.14 12.67
N LEU A 127 -0.41 -0.98 12.48
CA LEU A 127 0.92 -0.86 11.87
C LEU A 127 1.93 -1.94 12.33
N SER A 128 2.14 -2.12 13.64
CA SER A 128 3.07 -3.14 14.17
C SER A 128 2.81 -4.55 13.63
N SER A 129 1.55 -4.95 13.47
CA SER A 129 1.19 -6.27 12.94
C SER A 129 1.58 -6.39 11.48
N PHE A 130 1.26 -5.39 10.67
CA PHE A 130 1.62 -5.37 9.25
C PHE A 130 3.13 -5.38 9.05
N VAL A 131 3.87 -4.53 9.76
CA VAL A 131 5.33 -4.47 9.67
C VAL A 131 5.98 -5.81 10.02
N LYS A 132 5.51 -6.47 11.10
CA LYS A 132 5.99 -7.81 11.47
C LYS A 132 5.82 -8.82 10.33
N HIS A 133 4.66 -8.84 9.68
CA HIS A 133 4.39 -9.75 8.57
C HIS A 133 5.20 -9.40 7.32
N LEU A 134 5.35 -8.12 7.01
CA LEU A 134 6.17 -7.67 5.87
C LEU A 134 7.63 -8.10 6.03
N TYR A 135 8.21 -7.98 7.23
CA TYR A 135 9.55 -8.49 7.52
C TYR A 135 9.63 -10.01 7.39
N LEU A 136 8.63 -10.73 7.90
CA LEU A 136 8.57 -12.20 7.76
C LEU A 136 8.48 -12.65 6.30
N TRP A 137 7.79 -11.87 5.45
CA TRP A 137 7.59 -12.22 4.04
C TRP A 137 8.69 -11.74 3.12
N ARG A 138 9.55 -10.79 3.54
CA ARG A 138 10.65 -10.26 2.72
C ARG A 138 11.50 -11.35 2.05
N PRO A 139 11.96 -12.42 2.74
CA PRO A 139 12.75 -13.47 2.09
C PRO A 139 12.06 -14.10 0.88
N ARG A 140 10.72 -14.24 0.92
CA ARG A 140 9.95 -14.79 -0.21
C ARG A 140 9.91 -13.83 -1.40
N PHE A 141 9.88 -12.52 -1.16
CA PHE A 141 10.00 -11.53 -2.24
C PHE A 141 11.39 -11.58 -2.89
N VAL A 142 12.45 -11.79 -2.09
CA VAL A 142 13.81 -11.98 -2.59
C VAL A 142 13.90 -13.25 -3.45
N GLU A 143 13.42 -14.39 -2.95
CA GLU A 143 13.38 -15.65 -3.70
C GLU A 143 12.58 -15.54 -5.00
N ALA A 144 11.53 -14.71 -5.02
CA ALA A 144 10.70 -14.46 -6.20
C ALA A 144 11.25 -13.36 -7.13
N GLN A 145 12.48 -12.87 -6.91
CA GLN A 145 13.11 -11.80 -7.69
C GLN A 145 12.28 -10.50 -7.74
N ASN A 146 11.63 -10.17 -6.63
CA ASN A 146 10.83 -8.96 -6.46
C ASN A 146 11.18 -8.24 -5.14
N ASP A 147 12.46 -8.24 -4.77
CA ASP A 147 12.97 -7.58 -3.56
C ASP A 147 12.97 -6.05 -3.68
N ALA A 148 13.00 -5.53 -4.92
CA ALA A 148 12.98 -4.10 -5.21
C ALA A 148 11.71 -3.38 -4.72
N VAL A 149 10.64 -4.11 -4.35
CA VAL A 149 9.46 -3.50 -3.72
C VAL A 149 9.75 -2.94 -2.32
N PHE A 150 10.81 -3.42 -1.67
CA PHE A 150 11.32 -2.88 -0.41
C PHE A 150 12.37 -1.80 -0.72
N ASP A 151 11.91 -0.67 -1.24
CA ASP A 151 12.76 0.47 -1.58
C ASP A 151 12.69 1.60 -0.53
N VAL A 152 13.57 2.58 -0.65
CA VAL A 152 13.59 3.73 0.25
C VAL A 152 12.32 4.58 0.14
N GLU A 153 11.92 4.92 -1.08
CA GLU A 153 10.84 5.88 -1.35
C GLU A 153 9.45 5.41 -0.87
N HIS A 154 9.13 4.15 -1.11
CA HIS A 154 7.81 3.59 -0.83
C HIS A 154 7.79 2.79 0.47
N PHE A 155 8.82 2.00 0.78
CA PHE A 155 8.80 1.20 1.99
C PHE A 155 9.33 1.97 3.20
N PHE A 156 10.58 2.42 3.15
CA PHE A 156 11.26 3.00 4.30
C PHE A 156 10.65 4.35 4.70
N ASN A 157 10.51 5.28 3.76
CA ASN A 157 9.95 6.61 4.02
C ASN A 157 8.51 6.52 4.54
N SER A 158 7.70 5.61 3.98
CA SER A 158 6.33 5.37 4.46
C SER A 158 6.29 4.80 5.87
N LEU A 159 7.21 3.89 6.20
CA LEU A 159 7.30 3.30 7.53
C LEU A 159 7.71 4.35 8.57
N VAL A 160 8.72 5.17 8.28
CA VAL A 160 9.16 6.27 9.16
C VAL A 160 8.04 7.28 9.35
N THR A 161 7.37 7.68 8.27
CA THR A 161 6.20 8.57 8.31
C THR A 161 5.09 8.01 9.19
N CYS A 162 4.72 6.75 8.99
CA CYS A 162 3.71 6.06 9.81
C CYS A 162 4.13 5.97 11.29
N GLN A 163 5.42 5.75 11.56
CA GLN A 163 5.94 5.63 12.91
C GLN A 163 5.91 6.99 13.64
N LEU A 164 6.27 8.09 12.98
CA LEU A 164 6.17 9.46 13.51
C LEU A 164 4.75 9.77 13.99
N HIS A 165 3.76 9.53 13.12
CA HIS A 165 2.34 9.74 13.45
C HIS A 165 1.87 8.85 14.59
N ARG A 166 2.24 7.56 14.57
CA ARG A 166 1.88 6.63 15.63
C ARG A 166 2.49 7.01 16.98
N ASN A 167 3.75 7.42 16.99
CA ASN A 167 4.46 7.83 18.20
C ASN A 167 3.80 9.06 18.81
N SER A 168 3.52 10.08 17.99
CA SER A 168 2.79 11.28 18.40
C SER A 168 1.40 10.93 18.96
N ALA A 169 0.62 10.13 18.22
CA ALA A 169 -0.74 9.79 18.62
C ALA A 169 -0.83 8.96 19.93
N ARG A 170 0.24 8.24 20.28
CA ARG A 170 0.30 7.37 21.47
C ARG A 170 1.26 7.87 22.55
N ASN A 171 1.85 9.05 22.37
CA ASN A 171 2.90 9.61 23.24
C ASN A 171 4.02 8.58 23.53
N LEU A 172 4.44 7.83 22.52
CA LEU A 172 5.53 6.86 22.67
C LEU A 172 6.86 7.58 22.57
N SER A 173 7.69 7.44 23.60
CA SER A 173 9.06 7.95 23.63
C SER A 173 9.97 6.88 24.22
N ASP A 174 10.79 6.30 23.35
CA ASP A 174 11.87 5.37 23.74
C ASP A 174 12.98 5.48 22.68
N PRO A 175 14.04 6.27 22.95
CA PRO A 175 15.10 6.55 22.00
C PRO A 175 15.79 5.28 21.49
N GLU A 176 16.13 4.35 22.40
CA GLU A 176 16.87 3.13 22.08
C GLU A 176 16.02 2.18 21.23
N THR A 177 14.78 1.95 21.64
CA THR A 177 13.85 1.12 20.86
C THR A 177 13.56 1.74 19.49
N ALA A 178 13.43 3.07 19.40
CA ALA A 178 13.20 3.76 18.14
C ALA A 178 14.38 3.62 17.18
N GLN A 179 15.61 3.85 17.66
CA GLN A 179 16.84 3.69 16.89
C GLN A 179 17.00 2.25 16.39
N ASN A 180 16.80 1.25 17.25
CA ASN A 180 16.87 -0.17 16.87
C ASN A 180 15.82 -0.55 15.83
N LYS A 181 14.59 -0.02 15.94
CA LYS A 181 13.54 -0.24 14.94
C LYS A 181 13.88 0.41 13.60
N LEU A 182 14.49 1.60 13.62
CA LEU A 182 14.92 2.30 12.41
C LEU A 182 16.02 1.53 11.68
N LEU A 183 17.04 1.06 12.39
CA LEU A 183 18.11 0.21 11.83
C LEU A 183 17.55 -1.11 11.30
N THR A 184 16.64 -1.74 12.05
CA THR A 184 15.95 -2.95 11.59
C THR A 184 15.21 -2.69 10.30
N ALA A 185 14.44 -1.59 10.20
CA ALA A 185 13.74 -1.20 8.98
C ALA A 185 14.69 -0.98 7.81
N TRP A 186 15.79 -0.27 8.04
CA TRP A 186 16.81 -0.01 7.03
C TRP A 186 17.43 -1.29 6.46
N ASN A 187 17.68 -2.28 7.32
CA ASN A 187 18.23 -3.58 6.91
C ASN A 187 17.25 -4.41 6.06
N GLN A 188 15.96 -4.04 6.01
CA GLN A 188 14.96 -4.69 5.17
C GLN A 188 14.87 -4.04 3.78
N VAL A 189 15.49 -2.87 3.59
CA VAL A 189 15.52 -2.16 2.31
C VAL A 189 16.52 -2.83 1.37
N SER A 190 16.06 -3.18 0.18
CA SER A 190 16.89 -3.78 -0.86
C SER A 190 17.40 -2.71 -1.84
N ASN A 191 16.52 -1.80 -2.27
CA ASN A 191 16.91 -0.66 -3.10
C ASN A 191 17.07 0.61 -2.23
N LYS A 192 18.31 1.05 -2.04
CA LYS A 192 18.71 2.15 -1.15
C LYS A 192 18.79 3.53 -1.82
N GLU A 193 18.34 3.63 -3.07
CA GLU A 193 18.33 4.89 -3.83
C GLU A 193 17.33 5.90 -3.22
N ASN A 194 17.83 7.03 -2.75
CA ASN A 194 17.06 8.17 -2.25
C ASN A 194 16.85 9.17 -3.39
N LYS A 195 15.71 9.08 -4.09
CA LYS A 195 15.39 9.90 -5.26
C LYS A 195 14.83 11.26 -4.89
N SER A 196 13.98 11.30 -3.87
CA SER A 196 13.28 12.53 -3.47
C SER A 196 14.10 13.41 -2.53
N GLY A 197 15.12 12.85 -1.87
CA GLY A 197 15.85 13.51 -0.79
C GLY A 197 15.10 13.54 0.55
N LEU A 198 13.85 13.08 0.61
CA LEU A 198 13.00 13.16 1.81
C LEU A 198 13.49 12.28 2.96
N THR A 199 14.21 11.19 2.65
CA THR A 199 14.62 10.18 3.64
C THR A 199 15.43 10.76 4.78
N THR A 200 16.43 11.58 4.47
CA THR A 200 17.31 12.21 5.48
C THR A 200 16.50 13.07 6.44
N HIS A 201 15.55 13.85 5.91
CA HIS A 201 14.70 14.72 6.72
C HIS A 201 13.67 13.94 7.55
N LEU A 202 13.13 12.84 7.03
CA LEU A 202 12.24 11.95 7.80
C LEU A 202 12.98 11.28 8.96
N VAL A 203 14.21 10.82 8.73
CA VAL A 203 15.05 10.24 9.77
C VAL A 203 15.40 11.28 10.83
N ALA A 204 15.77 12.49 10.43
CA ALA A 204 16.03 13.60 11.35
C ALA A 204 14.79 13.97 12.17
N ALA A 205 13.60 14.00 11.55
CA ALA A 205 12.33 14.23 12.26
C ALA A 205 12.06 13.15 13.30
N LEU A 206 12.32 11.87 12.98
CA LEU A 206 12.15 10.76 13.92
C LEU A 206 13.16 10.85 15.08
N ALA A 207 14.42 11.19 14.78
CA ALA A 207 15.48 11.40 15.77
C ALA A 207 15.09 12.51 16.76
N LYS A 208 14.62 13.66 16.24
CA LYS A 208 14.12 14.78 17.03
C LYS A 208 12.93 14.39 17.90
N GLN A 209 11.94 13.68 17.34
CA GLN A 209 10.74 13.27 18.08
C GLN A 209 11.06 12.29 19.22
N GLN A 210 12.02 11.39 19.04
CA GLN A 210 12.35 10.34 20.00
C GLN A 210 13.55 10.67 20.90
N GLY A 211 14.27 11.77 20.63
CA GLY A 211 15.41 12.21 21.43
C GLY A 211 16.67 11.37 21.26
N PHE A 212 16.91 10.78 20.08
CA PHE A 212 18.18 10.12 19.75
C PHE A 212 19.01 10.95 18.75
N SER A 213 20.30 10.60 18.60
CA SER A 213 21.21 11.33 17.71
C SER A 213 20.74 11.27 16.25
N SER A 214 20.70 12.43 15.60
CA SER A 214 20.41 12.54 14.16
C SER A 214 21.53 11.98 13.27
N GLU A 215 22.73 11.76 13.82
CA GLU A 215 23.92 11.24 13.13
C GLU A 215 23.91 9.71 12.98
N LEU A 216 22.73 9.10 12.97
CA LEU A 216 22.62 7.65 12.81
C LEU A 216 23.11 7.24 11.41
N ALA A 217 24.24 6.54 11.35
CA ALA A 217 24.77 6.02 10.11
C ALA A 217 23.81 4.97 9.53
N LEU A 218 23.22 5.27 8.36
CA LEU A 218 22.45 4.34 7.56
C LEU A 218 23.30 3.90 6.36
N PRO A 219 23.91 2.71 6.39
CA PRO A 219 24.87 2.30 5.36
C PRO A 219 24.21 2.24 3.98
N GLY A 220 24.83 2.92 3.00
CA GLY A 220 24.35 3.02 1.62
C GLY A 220 23.29 4.11 1.39
N LEU A 221 22.97 4.93 2.40
CA LEU A 221 22.20 6.16 2.18
C LEU A 221 23.15 7.27 1.74
N SER A 222 23.01 7.71 0.49
CA SER A 222 23.75 8.87 -0.03
C SER A 222 23.02 10.17 0.32
N PRO A 223 23.73 11.20 0.80
CA PRO A 223 23.17 12.55 0.88
C PRO A 223 22.68 12.96 -0.51
N THR A 224 21.44 13.40 -0.58
CA THR A 224 20.79 13.80 -1.83
C THR A 224 20.01 15.07 -1.55
N ASP A 225 20.09 16.04 -2.45
CA ASP A 225 19.27 17.25 -2.38
C ASP A 225 17.79 16.89 -2.49
N VAL A 226 16.94 17.71 -1.87
CA VAL A 226 15.49 17.50 -1.96
C VAL A 226 15.00 17.91 -3.34
N ILE A 227 14.55 16.93 -4.12
CA ILE A 227 13.98 17.11 -5.46
C ILE A 227 12.51 16.72 -5.38
N LEU A 228 11.64 17.72 -5.39
CA LEU A 228 10.19 17.53 -5.37
C LEU A 228 9.55 18.15 -6.61
N PRO A 229 8.49 17.51 -7.14
CA PRO A 229 7.83 17.98 -8.34
C PRO A 229 7.03 19.24 -8.04
N ALA A 230 6.98 20.17 -9.00
CA ALA A 230 6.16 21.37 -8.91
C ALA A 230 5.15 21.37 -10.05
N ALA A 231 3.91 21.76 -9.76
CA ALA A 231 2.88 21.94 -10.77
C ALA A 231 2.53 23.43 -10.88
N ASP A 232 2.50 23.93 -12.12
CA ASP A 232 2.06 25.29 -12.37
C ASP A 232 0.54 25.36 -12.34
N GLU A 233 0.01 25.81 -11.21
CA GLU A 233 -1.42 25.94 -10.99
C GLU A 233 -2.10 26.93 -11.93
N THR A 234 -1.36 27.83 -12.57
CA THR A 234 -1.94 28.85 -13.46
C THR A 234 -2.15 28.33 -14.87
N TYR A 235 -1.18 27.57 -15.41
CA TYR A 235 -1.23 27.08 -16.79
C TYR A 235 -1.76 25.64 -16.94
N MET A 236 -1.78 24.84 -15.88
CA MET A 236 -2.26 23.46 -15.97
C MET A 236 -3.79 23.37 -15.91
N SER A 237 -4.36 22.56 -16.81
CA SER A 237 -5.79 22.19 -16.79
C SER A 237 -6.17 21.45 -15.50
N ASN A 238 -7.42 21.58 -15.07
CA ASN A 238 -7.93 20.90 -13.87
C ASN A 238 -7.70 19.38 -13.86
N GLY A 239 -7.82 18.70 -15.00
CA GLY A 239 -7.56 17.25 -15.10
C GLY A 239 -6.10 16.88 -14.81
N ARG A 240 -5.15 17.65 -15.35
CA ARG A 240 -3.71 17.46 -15.07
C ARG A 240 -3.36 17.78 -13.61
N LEU A 241 -4.00 18.80 -13.04
CA LEU A 241 -3.85 19.12 -11.62
C LEU A 241 -4.40 18.01 -10.73
N ALA A 242 -5.54 17.42 -11.07
CA ALA A 242 -6.10 16.28 -10.35
C ALA A 242 -5.21 15.04 -10.45
N ALA A 243 -4.60 14.79 -11.61
CA ALA A 243 -3.63 13.72 -11.80
C ALA A 243 -2.37 13.93 -10.94
N PHE A 244 -1.83 15.15 -10.94
CA PHE A 244 -0.68 15.54 -10.10
C PHE A 244 -0.95 15.26 -8.61
N LEU A 245 -2.12 15.69 -8.09
CA LEU A 245 -2.50 15.38 -6.71
C LEU A 245 -2.57 13.86 -6.45
N SER A 246 -3.11 13.08 -7.38
CA SER A 246 -3.20 11.63 -7.20
C SER A 246 -1.84 10.95 -7.20
N GLU A 247 -0.92 11.41 -8.05
CA GLU A 247 0.42 10.85 -8.22
C GLU A 247 1.31 11.16 -7.01
N HIS A 248 1.32 12.41 -6.57
CA HIS A 248 2.24 12.90 -5.54
C HIS A 248 1.66 12.93 -4.13
N ARG A 249 0.52 12.25 -3.90
CA ARG A 249 -0.17 12.26 -2.60
C ARG A 249 0.71 11.80 -1.43
N PHE A 250 1.54 10.79 -1.65
CA PHE A 250 2.32 10.17 -0.58
C PHE A 250 3.56 11.01 -0.29
N GLU A 251 4.18 11.58 -1.32
CA GLU A 251 5.23 12.60 -1.18
C GLU A 251 4.69 13.81 -0.42
N TYR A 252 3.48 14.27 -0.72
CA TYR A 252 2.82 15.33 0.05
C TYR A 252 2.65 14.98 1.52
N ILE A 253 2.16 13.76 1.83
CA ILE A 253 2.00 13.35 3.24
C ILE A 253 3.37 13.26 3.94
N MET A 254 4.40 12.73 3.28
CA MET A 254 5.76 12.66 3.83
C MET A 254 6.33 14.06 4.07
N ALA A 255 6.24 14.95 3.08
CA ALA A 255 6.67 16.33 3.15
C ALA A 255 5.97 17.08 4.30
N GLN A 256 4.65 16.98 4.40
CA GLN A 256 3.88 17.60 5.46
C GLN A 256 4.19 16.98 6.85
N THR A 257 4.55 15.69 6.91
CA THR A 257 5.02 15.03 8.15
C THR A 257 6.37 15.61 8.60
N ILE A 258 7.28 15.90 7.67
CA ILE A 258 8.55 16.56 7.97
C ILE A 258 8.30 17.97 8.51
N VAL A 259 7.36 18.72 7.93
CA VAL A 259 6.96 20.04 8.42
C VAL A 259 6.41 19.98 9.85
N GLU A 260 5.65 18.94 10.20
CA GLU A 260 5.07 18.79 11.55
C GLU A 260 6.08 18.35 12.61
N PHE A 261 6.96 17.39 12.30
CA PHE A 261 7.83 16.75 13.32
C PHE A 261 9.32 17.07 13.20
N GLY A 262 9.75 17.71 12.12
CA GLY A 262 11.15 17.90 11.78
C GLY A 262 11.55 19.35 11.55
N GLU A 263 12.56 19.54 10.72
CA GLU A 263 13.02 20.83 10.19
C GLU A 263 12.96 20.74 8.67
N ALA A 264 12.00 21.47 8.10
CA ALA A 264 11.71 21.41 6.68
C ALA A 264 12.53 22.45 5.92
N PRO A 265 13.34 22.06 4.92
CA PRO A 265 13.99 23.01 4.02
C PRO A 265 12.95 23.70 3.13
N GLN A 266 13.35 24.82 2.52
CA GLN A 266 12.46 25.66 1.71
C GLN A 266 11.82 24.92 0.52
N SER A 267 12.51 23.93 -0.06
CA SER A 267 11.97 23.09 -1.13
C SER A 267 10.76 22.26 -0.68
N ILE A 268 10.79 21.71 0.54
CA ILE A 268 9.66 20.97 1.11
C ILE A 268 8.49 21.91 1.39
N LEU A 269 8.77 23.08 1.96
CA LEU A 269 7.74 24.09 2.23
C LEU A 269 7.05 24.55 0.94
N GLY A 270 7.84 24.88 -0.10
CA GLY A 270 7.32 25.29 -1.40
C GLY A 270 6.47 24.20 -2.07
N PHE A 271 6.88 22.94 -2.01
CA PHE A 271 6.07 21.82 -2.51
C PHE A 271 4.75 21.68 -1.76
N VAL A 272 4.77 21.74 -0.42
CA VAL A 272 3.56 21.65 0.41
C VAL A 272 2.59 22.80 0.10
N GLU A 273 3.08 24.02 -0.04
CA GLU A 273 2.28 25.19 -0.41
C GLU A 273 1.67 25.03 -1.80
N ASN A 274 2.47 24.60 -2.79
CA ASN A 274 2.00 24.33 -4.15
C ASN A 274 0.89 23.27 -4.15
N TYR A 275 1.09 22.16 -3.44
CA TYR A 275 0.11 21.07 -3.36
C TYR A 275 -1.20 21.55 -2.71
N LYS A 276 -1.13 22.34 -1.62
CA LYS A 276 -2.30 22.91 -0.95
C LYS A 276 -3.04 23.94 -1.81
N ALA A 277 -2.32 24.74 -2.58
CA ALA A 277 -2.92 25.71 -3.48
C ALA A 277 -3.73 25.00 -4.60
N ILE A 278 -3.20 23.89 -5.13
CA ILE A 278 -3.92 23.04 -6.08
C ILE A 278 -5.16 22.38 -5.44
N LEU A 279 -5.06 21.85 -4.21
CA LEU A 279 -6.21 21.32 -3.47
C LEU A 279 -7.32 22.36 -3.34
N LYS A 280 -6.96 23.59 -2.97
CA LYS A 280 -7.89 24.71 -2.84
C LYS A 280 -8.53 25.08 -4.18
N LYS A 281 -7.75 25.12 -5.26
CA LYS A 281 -8.25 25.41 -6.62
C LYS A 281 -9.27 24.37 -7.10
N LEU A 282 -9.08 23.10 -6.73
CA LEU A 282 -9.95 21.99 -7.11
C LEU A 282 -11.05 21.68 -6.09
N ASP A 283 -11.18 22.49 -5.03
CA ASP A 283 -12.12 22.28 -3.92
C ASP A 283 -12.06 20.86 -3.32
N ARG A 284 -10.83 20.38 -3.07
CA ARG A 284 -10.57 19.06 -2.49
C ARG A 284 -10.10 19.18 -1.04
N PRO A 285 -10.52 18.25 -0.15
CA PRO A 285 -10.08 18.24 1.23
C PRO A 285 -8.59 17.88 1.35
N ASP A 286 -7.96 18.38 2.41
CA ASP A 286 -6.57 18.06 2.75
C ASP A 286 -6.49 16.64 3.35
N ILE A 287 -6.00 15.71 2.53
CA ILE A 287 -5.82 14.30 2.91
C ILE A 287 -4.89 14.11 4.12
N TYR A 288 -3.96 15.05 4.35
CA TYR A 288 -3.05 14.97 5.49
C TYR A 288 -3.80 15.13 6.81
N GLN A 289 -4.70 16.12 6.86
CA GLN A 289 -5.48 16.40 8.06
C GLN A 289 -6.41 15.23 8.41
N GLU A 290 -7.03 14.63 7.39
CA GLU A 290 -7.84 13.42 7.58
C GLU A 290 -7.01 12.28 8.17
N TYR A 291 -5.82 12.02 7.62
CA TYR A 291 -4.95 10.94 8.09
C TYR A 291 -4.45 11.18 9.51
N ALA A 292 -3.96 12.38 9.82
CA ALA A 292 -3.50 12.75 11.15
C ALA A 292 -4.63 12.64 12.19
N ALA A 293 -5.85 13.09 11.86
CA ALA A 293 -7.02 12.96 12.72
C ALA A 293 -7.39 11.50 12.97
N ASN A 294 -7.41 10.67 11.91
CA ASN A 294 -7.71 9.25 12.02
C ASN A 294 -6.66 8.49 12.85
N ALA A 295 -5.37 8.79 12.68
CA ALA A 295 -4.31 8.20 13.49
C ALA A 295 -4.50 8.48 14.99
N LYS A 296 -4.86 9.72 15.35
CA LYS A 296 -5.18 10.11 16.73
C LYS A 296 -6.40 9.34 17.25
N LYS A 297 -7.48 9.27 16.48
CA LYS A 297 -8.70 8.52 16.83
C LYS A 297 -8.43 7.03 17.07
N LEU A 298 -7.67 6.40 16.18
CA LEU A 298 -7.31 4.97 16.26
C LEU A 298 -6.34 4.66 17.39
N ALA A 299 -5.59 5.66 17.87
CA ALA A 299 -4.74 5.53 19.05
C ALA A 299 -5.55 5.61 20.35
N SER A 300 -6.62 6.42 20.40
CA SER A 300 -7.43 6.64 21.60
C SER A 300 -8.54 5.61 21.85
N SER A 301 -8.94 4.81 20.85
CA SER A 301 -10.06 3.86 20.98
C SER A 301 -9.67 2.41 20.70
N PRO A 302 -10.00 1.42 21.56
CA PRO A 302 -10.00 0.02 21.19
C PRO A 302 -11.08 -0.17 20.11
N THR A 303 -10.68 -0.60 18.92
CA THR A 303 -11.42 -0.37 17.67
C THR A 303 -12.75 -1.15 17.58
N ALA A 304 -13.85 -0.44 17.27
CA ALA A 304 -14.86 -0.91 16.32
C ALA A 304 -14.70 -0.05 15.04
N SER A 305 -14.57 -0.73 13.89
CA SER A 305 -14.20 -0.14 12.59
C SER A 305 -15.12 1.00 12.14
N THR A 306 -14.56 2.08 11.58
CA THR A 306 -15.31 3.09 10.82
C THR A 306 -14.70 3.30 9.44
N THR A 307 -15.59 3.40 8.46
CA THR A 307 -15.35 3.68 7.04
C THR A 307 -14.52 4.94 6.82
N ALA A 308 -13.27 4.80 6.39
CA ALA A 308 -12.56 5.87 5.68
C ALA A 308 -13.17 6.05 4.27
N ALA A 309 -13.20 7.28 3.78
CA ALA A 309 -13.67 7.59 2.43
C ALA A 309 -12.90 6.74 1.39
N PRO A 310 -13.58 6.23 0.35
CA PRO A 310 -12.91 5.48 -0.70
C PRO A 310 -11.89 6.37 -1.42
N HIS A 311 -10.74 5.76 -1.76
CA HIS A 311 -9.71 6.33 -2.61
C HIS A 311 -10.34 7.06 -3.82
N PRO A 312 -10.04 8.36 -4.06
CA PRO A 312 -10.51 9.03 -5.25
C PRO A 312 -9.94 8.30 -6.46
N ALA A 313 -10.80 7.74 -7.31
CA ALA A 313 -10.34 7.17 -8.57
C ALA A 313 -9.71 8.32 -9.38
N ALA A 314 -8.56 8.07 -10.00
CA ALA A 314 -8.12 8.92 -11.10
C ALA A 314 -9.20 8.80 -12.19
N GLU A 315 -9.87 9.90 -12.49
CA GLU A 315 -10.75 10.03 -13.66
C GLU A 315 -9.93 9.98 -14.95
#